data_AF-A0A7S3IXS3-F1
#
_entry.id   AF-A0A7S3IXS3-F1
#
_cell.length_a   1.000
_cell.length_b   1.000
_cell.length_c   1.000
_cell.angle_alpha   90.00
_cell.angle_beta   90.00
_cell.angle_gamma   90.00
#
_symmetry.space_group_name_H-M   'P 1'
#
loop_
_entity.id
_entity.type
_entity.pdbx_description
1 polymer ?
#
loop_
_entity_poly.entity_id
_entity_poly.type
_entity_poly.pdbx_seq_one_letter_code
_entity_poly.pdbx_strand_id
1 'polypeptide(L)'
;ENKLMARPQLTNRYDLVNGGGDSDYKSRCNISLLSNYVLYLVFVTQTGFYIFYAFFYEAESEPCYANHLSKKNVAEGAGRDITARFDQVLMIGSVCGILELLRNTLNLWAKCFNHNKLAVAFQILGFITAFLFILNFILMQLYRFESLGRVCSGEFLSDAQRQQVLDTGDLPYLIKKGEFIYILIMVIYGMGAVVALSVVLLASTLKHQNQKRGQSGVQRSFVEDF
;
A
#
# COMPACT_ATOMS: atom_id res chain seq x y z
N GLU A 1 47.53 -17.37 -44.34
CA GLU A 1 47.07 -17.62 -42.96
C GLU A 1 45.89 -16.69 -42.65
N ASN A 2 44.67 -17.22 -42.59
CA ASN A 2 43.49 -16.47 -42.16
C ASN A 2 42.65 -17.42 -41.28
N LYS A 3 42.83 -17.30 -39.97
CA LYS A 3 42.11 -18.09 -38.95
C LYS A 3 40.75 -17.43 -38.73
N LEU A 4 39.71 -17.91 -39.41
CA LEU A 4 38.32 -17.58 -39.11
C LEU A 4 37.98 -18.09 -37.70
N MET A 5 37.79 -17.17 -36.75
CA MET A 5 37.20 -17.47 -35.45
C MET A 5 35.68 -17.63 -35.63
N ALA A 6 35.20 -18.86 -35.47
CA ALA A 6 33.78 -19.15 -35.36
C ALA A 6 33.24 -18.58 -34.03
N ARG A 7 32.30 -17.62 -34.11
CA ARG A 7 31.52 -17.18 -32.94
C ARG A 7 30.56 -18.31 -32.54
N PRO A 8 30.50 -18.70 -31.26
CA PRO A 8 29.46 -19.59 -30.78
C PRO A 8 28.11 -18.87 -30.89
N GLN A 9 27.21 -19.44 -31.70
CA GLN A 9 25.80 -19.10 -31.72
C GLN A 9 25.22 -19.46 -30.35
N LEU A 10 24.95 -18.46 -29.51
CA LEU A 10 24.04 -18.58 -28.38
C LEU A 10 22.66 -18.85 -28.95
N THR A 11 22.36 -20.14 -29.17
CA THR A 11 21.00 -20.59 -29.43
C THR A 11 20.17 -20.24 -28.20
N ASN A 12 19.29 -19.26 -28.37
CA ASN A 12 18.27 -18.87 -27.41
C ASN A 12 17.48 -20.11 -27.00
N ARG A 13 17.81 -20.64 -25.83
CA ARG A 13 17.12 -21.76 -25.19
C ARG A 13 15.83 -21.31 -24.51
N TYR A 14 15.11 -20.37 -25.13
CA TYR A 14 13.84 -19.85 -24.64
C TYR A 14 12.62 -20.38 -25.41
N ASP A 15 12.81 -21.09 -26.53
CA ASP A 15 11.70 -21.47 -27.43
C ASP A 15 11.18 -22.91 -27.26
N LEU A 16 11.61 -23.67 -26.24
CA LEU A 16 11.24 -25.09 -26.06
C LEU A 16 10.21 -25.37 -24.93
N VAL A 17 9.48 -24.35 -24.47
CA VAL A 17 8.36 -24.54 -23.52
C VAL A 17 7.05 -24.00 -24.11
N ASN A 18 6.74 -24.32 -25.37
CA ASN A 18 5.48 -23.93 -26.02
C ASN A 18 4.64 -25.13 -26.52
N GLY A 19 4.92 -26.35 -26.05
CA GLY A 19 4.25 -27.58 -26.53
C GLY A 19 3.11 -28.12 -25.65
N GLY A 20 2.84 -27.56 -24.47
CA GLY A 20 1.84 -28.08 -23.52
C GLY A 20 0.95 -27.00 -22.89
N GLY A 21 0.82 -25.86 -23.56
CA GLY A 21 0.64 -24.56 -22.92
C GLY A 21 -0.78 -24.01 -22.71
N ASP A 22 -1.86 -24.79 -22.89
CA ASP A 22 -3.22 -24.21 -22.78
C ASP A 22 -3.87 -24.42 -21.40
N SER A 23 -3.56 -25.51 -20.71
CA SER A 23 -4.06 -25.80 -19.37
C SER A 23 -3.32 -25.03 -18.26
N ASP A 24 -2.00 -24.88 -18.39
CA ASP A 24 -1.16 -24.23 -17.37
C ASP A 24 -1.29 -22.69 -17.39
N TYR A 25 -1.53 -22.09 -18.56
CA TYR A 25 -1.80 -20.64 -18.68
C TYR A 25 -3.11 -20.24 -17.99
N LYS A 26 -4.15 -21.09 -18.09
CA LYS A 26 -5.47 -20.83 -17.46
C LYS A 26 -5.41 -20.92 -15.93
N SER A 27 -4.61 -21.84 -15.39
CA SER A 27 -4.41 -22.02 -13.94
C SER A 27 -3.65 -20.85 -13.30
N ARG A 28 -2.57 -20.38 -13.93
CA ARG A 28 -1.76 -19.25 -13.40
C ARG A 28 -2.52 -17.93 -13.40
N CYS A 29 -3.49 -17.76 -14.29
CA CYS A 29 -4.35 -16.59 -14.31
C CYS A 29 -5.22 -16.50 -13.04
N ASN A 30 -5.84 -17.61 -12.60
CA ASN A 30 -6.77 -17.62 -11.46
C ASN A 30 -6.14 -17.28 -10.11
N ILE A 31 -4.93 -17.79 -9.81
CA ILE A 31 -4.26 -17.49 -8.53
C ILE A 31 -3.79 -16.04 -8.47
N SER A 32 -3.23 -15.53 -9.59
CA SER A 32 -2.87 -14.12 -9.71
C SER A 32 -4.10 -13.21 -9.64
N LEU A 33 -5.23 -13.66 -10.19
CA LEU A 33 -6.51 -12.96 -10.13
C LEU A 33 -6.98 -12.79 -8.68
N LEU A 34 -7.00 -13.87 -7.89
CA LEU A 34 -7.49 -13.83 -6.50
C LEU A 34 -6.68 -12.86 -5.63
N SER A 35 -5.34 -12.92 -5.72
CA SER A 35 -4.47 -12.00 -4.96
C SER A 35 -4.69 -10.54 -5.38
N ASN A 36 -4.90 -10.28 -6.68
CA ASN A 36 -5.20 -8.94 -7.19
C ASN A 36 -6.58 -8.46 -6.72
N TYR A 37 -7.58 -9.33 -6.66
CA TYR A 37 -8.93 -8.99 -6.19
C TYR A 37 -8.95 -8.62 -4.70
N VAL A 38 -8.23 -9.35 -3.84
CA VAL A 38 -8.16 -9.03 -2.41
C VAL A 38 -7.48 -7.67 -2.21
N LEU A 39 -6.34 -7.43 -2.87
CA LEU A 39 -5.68 -6.13 -2.83
C LEU A 39 -6.58 -5.01 -3.35
N TYR A 40 -7.27 -5.25 -4.47
CA TYR A 40 -8.21 -4.30 -5.04
C TYR A 40 -9.33 -3.94 -4.06
N LEU A 41 -9.92 -4.92 -3.36
CA LEU A 41 -10.95 -4.68 -2.35
C LEU A 41 -10.43 -3.83 -1.18
N VAL A 42 -9.21 -4.10 -0.71
CA VAL A 42 -8.56 -3.27 0.33
C VAL A 42 -8.36 -1.83 -0.17
N PHE A 43 -7.90 -1.64 -1.40
CA PHE A 43 -7.74 -0.30 -1.97
C PHE A 43 -9.07 0.43 -2.17
N VAL A 44 -10.10 -0.26 -2.65
CA VAL A 44 -11.45 0.32 -2.84
C VAL A 44 -12.02 0.76 -1.50
N THR A 45 -11.97 -0.10 -0.47
CA THR A 45 -12.48 0.23 0.86
C THR A 45 -11.72 1.40 1.47
N GLN A 46 -10.38 1.38 1.42
CA GLN A 46 -9.55 2.48 1.92
C GLN A 46 -9.83 3.80 1.19
N THR A 47 -9.92 3.78 -0.14
CA THR A 47 -10.25 4.96 -0.96
C THR A 47 -11.64 5.48 -0.65
N GLY A 48 -12.62 4.57 -0.49
CA GLY A 48 -13.98 4.90 -0.09
C GLY A 48 -14.01 5.63 1.25
N PHE A 49 -13.24 5.17 2.25
CA PHE A 49 -13.12 5.87 3.53
C PHE A 49 -12.46 7.24 3.38
N TYR A 50 -11.39 7.37 2.60
CA TYR A 50 -10.79 8.69 2.32
C TYR A 50 -11.79 9.65 1.70
N ILE A 51 -12.53 9.23 0.68
CA ILE A 51 -13.55 10.04 0.01
C ILE A 51 -14.66 10.41 1.00
N PHE A 52 -15.14 9.45 1.79
CA PHE A 52 -16.15 9.70 2.82
C PHE A 52 -15.69 10.78 3.79
N TYR A 53 -14.50 10.65 4.37
CA TYR A 53 -13.98 11.62 5.35
C TYR A 53 -13.52 12.95 4.74
N ALA A 54 -13.18 12.98 3.44
CA ALA A 54 -12.76 14.19 2.74
C ALA A 54 -13.95 15.03 2.27
N PHE A 55 -15.04 14.42 1.80
CA PHE A 55 -16.11 15.14 1.10
C PHE A 55 -17.50 15.03 1.75
N PHE A 56 -17.80 13.92 2.43
CA PHE A 56 -19.15 13.65 2.94
C PHE A 56 -19.26 13.86 4.44
N TYR A 57 -18.17 13.60 5.14
CA TYR A 57 -18.03 13.94 6.53
C TYR A 57 -17.58 15.39 6.60
N GLU A 58 -18.48 16.36 6.35
CA GLU A 58 -18.32 17.76 6.73
C GLU A 58 -19.37 18.01 7.82
N ALA A 59 -18.96 17.96 9.08
CA ALA A 59 -19.80 18.46 10.16
C ALA A 59 -19.50 19.95 10.33
N GLU A 60 -20.52 20.75 10.64
CA GLU A 60 -20.37 22.14 11.10
C GLU A 60 -19.56 22.15 12.41
N SER A 61 -18.26 21.98 12.30
CA SER A 61 -17.35 21.90 13.44
C SER A 61 -16.43 23.09 13.43
N GLU A 62 -16.25 23.67 14.61
CA GLU A 62 -15.32 24.77 14.78
C GLU A 62 -13.90 24.31 14.42
N PRO A 63 -13.18 25.09 13.58
CA PRO A 63 -11.79 24.78 13.26
C PRO A 63 -10.92 24.71 14.52
N CYS A 64 -9.96 23.79 14.54
CA CYS A 64 -9.00 23.68 15.64
C CYS A 64 -7.72 24.42 15.30
N TYR A 65 -7.40 25.40 16.12
CA TYR A 65 -6.12 26.09 16.09
C TYR A 65 -5.28 25.64 17.27
N ALA A 66 -4.01 25.34 17.02
CA ALA A 66 -3.07 25.00 18.08
C ALA A 66 -1.72 25.68 17.85
N ASN A 67 -1.02 26.00 18.93
CA ASN A 67 0.36 26.45 18.89
C ASN A 67 1.24 25.54 19.75
N HIS A 68 2.56 25.65 19.59
CA HIS A 68 3.52 24.71 20.19
C HIS A 68 3.55 24.74 21.73
N LEU A 69 2.95 25.77 22.34
CA LEU A 69 2.87 25.94 23.80
C LEU A 69 1.50 25.57 24.36
N SER A 70 0.45 25.51 23.51
CA SER A 70 -0.92 25.31 23.96
C SER A 70 -1.19 23.82 24.19
N LYS A 71 -1.80 23.53 25.35
CA LYS A 71 -2.31 22.19 25.68
C LYS A 71 -3.77 21.98 25.25
N LYS A 72 -4.40 23.01 24.70
CA LYS A 72 -5.82 23.07 24.31
C LYS A 72 -5.97 23.87 23.01
N ASN A 73 -7.15 23.79 22.41
CA ASN A 73 -7.54 24.63 21.27
C ASN A 73 -7.41 26.11 21.64
N VAL A 74 -6.89 26.92 20.72
CA VAL A 74 -6.77 28.38 20.88
C VAL A 74 -7.70 29.10 19.90
N ALA A 75 -7.95 30.38 20.14
CA ALA A 75 -8.76 31.19 19.23
C ALA A 75 -8.11 31.33 17.84
N GLU A 76 -8.94 31.63 16.85
CA GLU A 76 -8.49 31.95 15.49
C GLU A 76 -7.41 33.04 15.50
N GLY A 77 -6.35 32.86 14.72
CA GLY A 77 -5.19 33.77 14.65
C GLY A 77 -4.13 33.59 15.74
N ALA A 78 -4.41 32.88 16.84
CA ALA A 78 -3.43 32.59 17.90
C ALA A 78 -2.69 31.25 17.71
N GLY A 79 -3.03 30.47 16.67
CA GLY A 79 -2.45 29.18 16.37
C GLY A 79 -2.45 28.86 14.88
N ARG A 80 -1.88 27.70 14.53
CA ARG A 80 -1.95 27.14 13.18
C ARG A 80 -3.24 26.37 13.03
N ASP A 81 -3.89 26.51 11.88
CA ASP A 81 -5.06 25.72 11.51
C ASP A 81 -4.65 24.26 11.26
N ILE A 82 -5.08 23.38 12.17
CA ILE A 82 -4.79 21.94 12.08
C ILE A 82 -5.87 21.22 11.28
N THR A 83 -7.10 21.73 11.27
CA THR A 83 -8.21 21.19 10.48
C THR A 83 -7.84 21.18 9.00
N ALA A 84 -7.41 22.32 8.47
CA ALA A 84 -7.04 22.45 7.07
C ALA A 84 -5.91 21.49 6.66
N ARG A 85 -4.97 21.18 7.55
CA ARG A 85 -3.88 20.23 7.29
C ARG A 85 -4.37 18.79 7.21
N PHE A 86 -5.28 18.39 8.11
CA PHE A 86 -5.89 17.07 8.04
C PHE A 86 -6.75 16.93 6.78
N ASP A 87 -7.50 17.97 6.42
CA ASP A 87 -8.31 17.97 5.20
C ASP A 87 -7.45 17.85 3.95
N GLN A 88 -6.34 18.58 3.90
CA GLN A 88 -5.38 18.48 2.81
C GLN A 88 -4.81 17.05 2.68
N VAL A 89 -4.48 16.40 3.79
CA VAL A 89 -3.95 15.02 3.78
C VAL A 89 -5.02 14.01 3.36
N LEU A 90 -6.26 14.17 3.81
CA LEU A 90 -7.37 13.32 3.39
C LEU A 90 -7.69 13.51 1.89
N MET A 91 -7.60 14.74 1.40
CA MET A 91 -7.78 15.07 -0.02
C MET A 91 -6.66 14.50 -0.90
N ILE A 92 -5.39 14.65 -0.50
CA ILE A 92 -4.27 14.03 -1.22
C ILE A 92 -4.43 12.50 -1.22
N GLY A 93 -4.81 11.93 -0.07
CA GLY A 93 -5.08 10.50 0.08
C GLY A 93 -6.20 10.00 -0.84
N SER A 94 -7.31 10.74 -0.95
CA SER A 94 -8.42 10.37 -1.83
C SER A 94 -8.04 10.44 -3.32
N VAL A 95 -7.34 11.49 -3.74
CA VAL A 95 -6.83 11.63 -5.12
C VAL A 95 -5.86 10.49 -5.45
N CYS A 96 -4.91 10.19 -4.56
CA CYS A 96 -3.99 9.08 -4.75
C CYS A 96 -4.73 7.73 -4.85
N GLY A 97 -5.73 7.50 -3.99
CA GLY A 97 -6.56 6.31 -4.03
C GLY A 97 -7.32 6.15 -5.36
N ILE A 98 -7.94 7.22 -5.86
CA ILE A 98 -8.64 7.20 -7.15
C ILE A 98 -7.68 6.92 -8.30
N LEU A 99 -6.52 7.57 -8.34
CA LEU A 99 -5.50 7.34 -9.37
C LEU A 99 -5.00 5.90 -9.37
N GLU A 100 -4.83 5.30 -8.19
CA GLU A 100 -4.41 3.91 -8.03
C GLU A 100 -5.48 2.92 -8.52
N LEU A 101 -6.76 3.16 -8.18
CA LEU A 101 -7.88 2.36 -8.67
C LEU A 101 -8.00 2.45 -10.20
N LEU A 102 -7.90 3.65 -10.75
CA LEU A 102 -7.91 3.88 -12.19
C LEU A 102 -6.74 3.15 -12.86
N ARG A 103 -5.53 3.29 -12.33
CA ARG A 103 -4.33 2.60 -12.84
C ARG A 103 -4.51 1.09 -12.82
N ASN A 104 -5.01 0.52 -11.72
CA ASN A 104 -5.23 -0.93 -11.61
C ASN A 104 -6.26 -1.43 -12.62
N THR A 105 -7.34 -0.68 -12.82
CA THR A 105 -8.38 -0.98 -13.81
C THR A 105 -7.84 -0.92 -15.23
N LEU A 106 -7.08 0.13 -15.56
CA LEU A 106 -6.48 0.33 -16.87
C LEU A 106 -5.38 -0.71 -17.17
N ASN A 107 -4.60 -1.12 -16.16
CA ASN A 107 -3.60 -2.18 -16.31
C ASN A 107 -4.27 -3.54 -16.57
N LEU A 108 -5.37 -3.86 -15.88
CA LEU A 108 -6.14 -5.07 -16.15
C LEU A 108 -6.72 -5.03 -17.57
N TRP A 109 -7.31 -3.90 -17.95
CA TRP A 109 -7.84 -3.67 -19.30
C TRP A 109 -6.75 -3.85 -20.37
N ALA A 110 -5.59 -3.19 -20.22
CA ALA A 110 -4.47 -3.31 -21.16
C ALA A 110 -3.99 -4.76 -21.35
N LYS A 111 -3.95 -5.55 -20.27
CA LYS A 111 -3.61 -6.98 -20.33
C LYS A 111 -4.67 -7.80 -21.06
N CYS A 112 -5.96 -7.53 -20.84
CA CYS A 112 -7.05 -8.20 -21.54
C CYS A 112 -7.02 -7.95 -23.06
N PHE A 113 -6.61 -6.76 -23.50
CA PHE A 113 -6.54 -6.38 -24.92
C PHE A 113 -5.13 -6.58 -25.54
N ASN A 114 -4.22 -7.28 -24.85
CA ASN A 114 -2.87 -7.57 -25.34
C ASN A 114 -2.02 -6.33 -25.70
N HIS A 115 -2.27 -5.18 -25.04
CA HIS A 115 -1.52 -3.94 -25.24
C HIS A 115 -0.29 -3.86 -24.34
N ASN A 116 0.76 -4.62 -24.68
CA ASN A 116 1.98 -4.74 -23.85
C ASN A 116 2.69 -3.40 -23.57
N LYS A 117 2.76 -2.49 -24.55
CA LYS A 117 3.38 -1.17 -24.37
C LYS A 117 2.64 -0.31 -23.34
N LEU A 118 1.30 -0.40 -23.35
CA LEU A 118 0.44 0.35 -22.45
C LEU A 118 0.54 -0.19 -21.01
N ALA A 119 0.63 -1.51 -20.86
CA ALA A 119 0.87 -2.14 -19.56
C ALA A 119 2.18 -1.65 -18.90
N VAL A 120 3.26 -1.51 -19.68
CA VAL A 120 4.54 -0.96 -19.18
C VAL A 120 4.38 0.50 -18.74
N ALA A 121 3.67 1.33 -19.52
CA ALA A 121 3.41 2.72 -19.14
C ALA A 121 2.63 2.82 -17.81
N PHE A 122 1.60 2.00 -17.62
CA PHE A 122 0.85 1.96 -16.35
C PHE A 122 1.68 1.45 -15.18
N GLN A 123 2.65 0.57 -15.44
CA GLN A 123 3.58 0.12 -14.41
C GLN A 123 4.50 1.25 -13.93
N ILE A 124 5.00 2.10 -14.84
CA ILE A 124 5.79 3.29 -14.49
C ILE A 124 4.93 4.29 -13.72
N LEU A 125 3.70 4.55 -14.18
CA LEU A 125 2.75 5.40 -13.45
C LEU A 125 2.50 4.88 -12.04
N GLY A 126 2.47 3.55 -11.88
CA GLY A 126 2.31 2.92 -10.58
C GLY A 126 3.46 3.14 -9.60
N PHE A 127 4.68 3.26 -10.11
CA PHE A 127 5.83 3.64 -9.29
C PHE A 127 5.69 5.08 -8.77
N ILE A 128 5.21 6.00 -9.62
CA ILE A 128 4.98 7.39 -9.23
C ILE A 128 3.87 7.49 -8.19
N THR A 129 2.74 6.79 -8.38
CA THR A 129 1.64 6.79 -7.40
C THR A 129 2.06 6.18 -6.07
N ALA A 130 2.88 5.12 -6.08
CA ALA A 130 3.43 4.54 -4.86
C ALA A 130 4.30 5.55 -4.08
N PHE A 131 5.13 6.34 -4.77
CA PHE A 131 5.92 7.39 -4.13
C PHE A 131 5.04 8.48 -3.50
N LEU A 132 3.99 8.92 -4.20
CA LEU A 132 3.01 9.87 -3.65
C LEU A 132 2.28 9.31 -2.42
N PHE A 133 1.96 8.01 -2.43
CA PHE A 133 1.34 7.36 -1.28
C PHE A 133 2.26 7.31 -0.07
N ILE A 134 3.57 7.06 -0.28
CA ILE A 134 4.58 7.12 0.78
C ILE A 134 4.70 8.54 1.33
N LEU A 135 4.73 9.57 0.49
CA LEU A 135 4.74 10.96 0.93
C LEU A 135 3.49 11.30 1.74
N ASN A 136 2.30 10.90 1.27
CA ASN A 136 1.06 11.11 2.00
C ASN A 136 1.08 10.38 3.36
N PHE A 137 1.64 9.17 3.41
CA PHE A 137 1.86 8.44 4.66
C PHE A 137 2.78 9.20 5.61
N ILE A 138 3.90 9.73 5.14
CA ILE A 138 4.80 10.55 5.97
C ILE A 138 4.07 11.79 6.49
N LEU A 139 3.27 12.47 5.66
CA LEU A 139 2.49 13.63 6.08
C LEU A 139 1.44 13.27 7.14
N MET A 140 0.75 12.14 6.99
CA MET A 140 -0.17 11.62 8.01
C MET A 140 0.53 11.41 9.34
N GLN A 141 1.74 10.82 9.32
CA GLN A 141 2.53 10.59 10.52
C GLN A 141 2.95 11.90 11.18
N LEU A 142 3.50 12.82 10.39
CA LEU A 142 3.95 14.11 10.89
C LEU A 142 2.80 14.88 11.51
N TYR A 143 1.68 15.04 10.81
CA TYR A 143 0.56 15.83 11.33
C TYR A 143 -0.19 15.14 12.47
N ARG A 144 -0.30 13.80 12.47
CA ARG A 144 -0.98 13.09 13.56
C ARG A 144 -0.19 13.11 14.86
N PHE A 145 1.14 12.97 14.78
CA PHE A 145 2.00 12.82 15.94
C PHE A 145 2.69 14.11 16.39
N GLU A 146 2.71 15.18 15.58
CA GLU A 146 3.05 16.53 16.03
C GLU A 146 2.14 16.94 17.20
N SER A 147 2.69 17.65 18.19
CA SER A 147 1.95 18.02 19.41
C SER A 147 0.63 18.74 19.11
N LEU A 148 0.63 19.58 18.07
CA LEU A 148 -0.54 20.30 17.59
C LEU A 148 -1.67 19.37 17.13
N GLY A 149 -1.32 18.34 16.36
CA GLY A 149 -2.26 17.33 15.89
C GLY A 149 -2.82 16.48 17.03
N ARG A 150 -2.01 16.19 18.04
CA ARG A 150 -2.47 15.43 19.21
C ARG A 150 -3.47 16.22 20.05
N VAL A 151 -3.19 17.50 20.31
CA VAL A 151 -4.10 18.40 21.00
C VAL A 151 -5.44 18.45 20.26
N CYS A 152 -5.44 18.73 18.96
CA CYS A 152 -6.67 18.78 18.17
C CYS A 152 -7.39 17.43 18.02
N SER A 153 -6.67 16.30 18.18
CA SER A 153 -7.26 14.96 18.22
C SER A 153 -7.85 14.56 19.57
N GLY A 154 -7.89 15.47 20.55
CA GLY A 154 -8.53 15.25 21.84
C GLY A 154 -7.63 14.65 22.92
N GLU A 155 -6.29 14.73 22.80
CA GLU A 155 -5.36 14.28 23.86
C GLU A 155 -5.58 15.01 25.20
N PHE A 156 -6.22 16.18 25.19
CA PHE A 156 -6.53 16.96 26.39
C PHE A 156 -7.77 16.48 27.16
N LEU A 157 -8.60 15.62 26.56
CA LEU A 157 -9.80 15.09 27.21
C LEU A 157 -9.41 13.95 28.14
N SER A 158 -9.94 13.95 29.36
CA SER A 158 -9.81 12.79 30.24
C SER A 158 -10.63 11.61 29.72
N ASP A 159 -10.30 10.38 30.14
CA ASP A 159 -11.05 9.18 29.72
C ASP A 159 -12.55 9.28 30.02
N ALA A 160 -12.91 9.89 31.15
CA ALA A 160 -14.30 10.13 31.53
C ALA A 160 -15.02 11.11 30.57
N GLN A 161 -14.33 12.19 30.16
CA GLN A 161 -14.87 13.12 29.17
C GLN A 161 -14.98 12.47 27.79
N ARG A 162 -13.99 11.67 27.41
CA ARG A 162 -14.02 10.94 26.15
C ARG A 162 -15.20 9.97 26.10
N GLN A 163 -15.47 9.25 27.20
CA GLN A 163 -16.63 8.38 27.33
C GLN A 163 -17.94 9.17 27.29
N GLN A 164 -18.03 10.29 28.02
CA GLN A 164 -19.22 11.12 28.01
C GLN A 164 -19.56 11.66 26.61
N VAL A 165 -18.54 12.10 25.87
CA VAL A 165 -18.71 12.61 24.50
C VAL A 165 -19.05 11.46 23.52
N LEU A 166 -18.51 10.26 23.74
CA LEU A 166 -18.90 9.05 23.00
C LEU A 166 -20.37 8.69 23.24
N ASP A 167 -20.83 8.78 24.48
CA ASP A 167 -22.21 8.45 24.87
C ASP A 167 -23.22 9.49 24.34
N THR A 168 -22.85 10.77 24.26
CA THR A 168 -23.72 11.82 23.70
C THR A 168 -23.72 11.85 22.17
N GLY A 169 -22.76 11.23 21.49
CA GLY A 169 -22.63 11.23 20.03
C GLY A 169 -22.10 12.52 19.42
N ASP A 170 -22.05 13.62 20.19
CA ASP A 170 -21.52 14.94 19.83
C ASP A 170 -19.99 15.00 19.92
N LEU A 171 -19.31 14.03 19.30
CA LEU A 171 -17.86 14.07 19.22
C LEU A 171 -17.42 15.22 18.31
N PRO A 172 -16.57 16.14 18.80
CA PRO A 172 -15.93 17.14 17.97
C PRO A 172 -15.30 16.44 16.77
N TYR A 173 -15.73 16.87 15.59
CA TYR A 173 -15.39 16.30 14.31
C TYR A 173 -13.89 15.98 14.11
N LEU A 174 -13.02 16.87 14.58
CA LEU A 174 -11.56 16.72 14.54
C LEU A 174 -11.03 15.50 15.28
N ILE A 175 -11.68 15.09 16.37
CA ILE A 175 -11.30 13.91 17.14
C ILE A 175 -11.54 12.66 16.29
N LYS A 176 -12.70 12.57 15.63
CA LYS A 176 -13.01 11.45 14.73
C LYS A 176 -12.07 11.39 13.52
N LYS A 177 -11.72 12.53 12.91
CA LYS A 177 -10.72 12.57 11.83
C LYS A 177 -9.34 12.13 12.30
N GLY A 178 -8.89 12.64 13.46
CA GLY A 178 -7.60 12.25 14.04
C GLY A 178 -7.54 10.75 14.41
N GLU A 179 -8.65 10.19 14.89
CA GLU A 179 -8.79 8.76 15.16
C GLU A 179 -8.79 7.93 13.88
N PHE A 180 -9.51 8.36 12.84
CA PHE A 180 -9.49 7.72 11.54
C PHE A 180 -8.07 7.69 10.93
N ILE A 181 -7.35 8.81 10.94
CA ILE A 181 -5.95 8.87 10.47
C ILE A 181 -5.07 7.90 11.29
N TYR A 182 -5.27 7.81 12.60
CA TYR A 182 -4.53 6.87 13.45
C TYR A 182 -4.81 5.40 13.09
N ILE A 183 -6.08 5.03 12.93
CA ILE A 183 -6.48 3.68 12.48
C ILE A 183 -5.83 3.37 11.13
N LEU A 184 -5.85 4.33 10.20
CA LEU A 184 -5.28 4.17 8.88
C LEU A 184 -3.77 3.95 8.93
N ILE A 185 -3.04 4.69 9.77
CA ILE A 185 -1.62 4.47 10.04
C ILE A 185 -1.37 3.04 10.55
N MET A 186 -2.18 2.56 11.49
CA MET A 186 -2.06 1.20 12.03
C MET A 186 -2.31 0.13 10.96
N VAL A 187 -3.30 0.33 10.09
CA VAL A 187 -3.56 -0.57 8.96
C VAL A 187 -2.35 -0.62 8.01
N ILE A 188 -1.75 0.52 7.66
CA ILE A 188 -0.57 0.57 6.80
C ILE A 188 0.62 -0.16 7.43
N TYR A 189 0.88 0.04 8.73
CA TYR A 189 1.91 -0.71 9.43
C TYR A 189 1.63 -2.22 9.46
N GLY A 190 0.38 -2.60 9.69
CA GLY A 190 -0.05 -4.00 9.65
C GLY A 190 0.21 -4.64 8.28
N MET A 191 -0.13 -3.94 7.20
CA MET A 191 0.17 -4.39 5.83
C MET A 191 1.68 -4.54 5.60
N GLY A 192 2.48 -3.56 6.04
CA GLY A 192 3.94 -3.61 5.95
C GLY A 192 4.54 -4.82 6.67
N ALA A 193 4.04 -5.12 7.88
CA ALA A 193 4.46 -6.30 8.64
C ALA A 193 4.10 -7.62 7.94
N VAL A 194 2.89 -7.72 7.38
CA VAL A 194 2.46 -8.90 6.61
C VAL A 194 3.32 -9.11 5.37
N VAL A 195 3.66 -8.05 4.64
CA VAL A 195 4.56 -8.12 3.48
C VAL A 195 5.96 -8.58 3.89
N ALA A 196 6.53 -7.99 4.95
CA ALA A 196 7.85 -8.39 5.45
C ALA A 196 7.88 -9.87 5.88
N LEU A 197 6.86 -10.33 6.60
CA LEU A 197 6.73 -11.74 6.98
C LEU A 197 6.64 -12.65 5.75
N SER A 198 5.89 -12.24 4.73
CA SER A 198 5.74 -13.00 3.47
C SER A 198 7.09 -13.18 2.76
N VAL A 199 7.93 -12.13 2.72
CA VAL A 199 9.28 -12.20 2.13
C VAL A 199 10.18 -13.16 2.91
N VAL A 200 10.13 -13.12 4.25
CA VAL A 200 10.90 -14.03 5.12
C VAL A 200 10.49 -15.49 4.90
N LEU A 201 9.20 -15.77 4.78
CA LEU A 201 8.67 -17.11 4.51
C LEU A 201 9.09 -17.62 3.12
N LEU A 202 9.04 -16.77 2.09
CA LEU A 202 9.52 -17.10 0.75
C LEU A 202 11.02 -17.40 0.74
N ALA A 203 11.83 -16.54 1.36
CA ALA A 203 13.28 -16.74 1.47
C ALA A 203 13.62 -18.05 2.20
N SER A 204 12.91 -18.36 3.28
CA SER A 204 13.08 -19.60 4.04
C SER A 204 12.71 -20.84 3.21
N THR A 205 11.62 -20.75 2.45
CA THR A 205 11.17 -21.84 1.56
C THR A 205 12.17 -22.10 0.43
N LEU A 206 12.69 -21.04 -0.21
CA LEU A 206 13.72 -21.15 -1.26
C LEU A 206 15.01 -21.77 -0.71
N LYS A 207 15.44 -21.36 0.49
CA LYS A 207 16.60 -21.94 1.16
C LYS A 207 16.41 -23.44 1.42
N HIS A 208 15.24 -23.84 1.92
CA HIS A 208 14.93 -25.25 2.19
C HIS A 208 14.90 -26.09 0.90
N GLN A 209 14.36 -25.55 -0.20
CA GLN A 209 14.36 -26.22 -1.51
C GLN A 209 15.78 -26.43 -2.05
N ASN A 210 16.66 -25.44 -1.91
CA ASN A 210 18.05 -25.53 -2.34
C ASN A 210 18.82 -26.61 -1.55
N GLN A 211 18.57 -26.74 -0.24
CA GLN A 211 19.17 -27.81 0.56
C GLN A 211 18.74 -29.20 0.11
N LYS A 212 17.45 -29.41 -0.20
CA LYS A 212 16.96 -30.69 -0.73
C LYS A 212 17.59 -31.05 -2.07
N ARG A 213 17.75 -30.08 -2.97
CA ARG A 213 18.41 -30.29 -4.27
C ARG A 213 19.87 -30.69 -4.13
N GLY A 214 20.59 -30.11 -3.15
CA GLY A 214 21.97 -30.50 -2.84
C GLY A 214 22.08 -31.96 -2.39
N GLN A 215 21.17 -32.43 -1.54
CA GLN A 215 21.17 -33.82 -1.07
C GLN A 215 20.81 -34.82 -2.19
N SER A 216 19.82 -34.50 -3.03
CA SER A 216 19.46 -35.36 -4.17
C SER A 216 20.56 -35.46 -5.23
N GLY A 217 21.41 -34.43 -5.37
CA GLY A 217 22.59 -34.47 -6.25
C GLY A 217 23.67 -35.42 -5.73
N VAL A 218 24.01 -35.35 -4.44
CA VAL A 218 25.00 -36.22 -3.80
C VAL A 218 24.58 -37.68 -3.80
N GLN A 219 23.27 -37.95 -3.66
CA GLN A 219 22.75 -39.32 -3.65
C GLN A 219 22.75 -39.96 -5.05
N ARG A 220 22.69 -39.17 -6.13
CA ARG A 220 22.82 -39.70 -7.51
C ARG A 220 24.25 -40.05 -7.88
N SER A 221 25.23 -39.23 -7.49
CA SER A 221 26.65 -39.55 -7.74
C SER A 221 27.08 -40.84 -7.04
N PHE A 222 26.51 -41.14 -5.87
CA PHE A 222 26.83 -42.37 -5.15
C PHE A 222 26.19 -43.65 -5.75
N VAL A 223 25.19 -43.52 -6.63
CA VAL A 223 24.52 -44.65 -7.29
C VAL A 223 25.12 -44.94 -8.67
N GLU A 224 25.84 -44.00 -9.29
CA GLU A 224 26.53 -44.24 -10.57
C GLU A 224 27.95 -44.84 -10.40
N ASP A 225 28.51 -44.78 -9.19
CA ASP A 225 29.84 -45.34 -8.86
C ASP A 225 29.80 -46.80 -8.32
N PHE A 226 28.63 -47.44 -8.30
CA PHE A 226 28.41 -48.85 -7.93
C PHE A 226 27.68 -49.64 -9.01
#